data_AF-A0A917FZB4-F1
#
_entry.id   AF-A0A917FZB4-F1
#
_cell.length_a   1.000
_cell.length_b   1.000
_cell.length_c   1.000
_cell.angle_alpha   90.00
_cell.angle_beta   90.00
_cell.angle_gamma   90.00
#
_symmetry.space_group_name_H-M   'P 1'
#
loop_
_entity.id
_entity.type
_entity.pdbx_description
1 polymer ?
#
loop_
_entity_poly.entity_id
_entity_poly.type
_entity_poly.pdbx_seq_one_letter_code
_entity_poly.pdbx_strand_id
1 'polypeptide(L)'
;MAVPGIADVSRRDLFRIAATGSAVVGLAALGSRARAHADPAVLGTVVDFAGGVPTALSIIADGHVGAVRYVSDRRPGAEWMVGKPMTADEAAGLKAVGAEVVSCYQFGKGKTADWRAGLEGGKKHATRGLELHRAAGGPDDRPIYASIDDNPTPVEFATMIAPYLIGWQSVVGAENLGVYANSPTIDLANAAGLGAFFWQHNWGTPKGYVNPAAHLHQVRIDKDTIDGVGVDVNNILKADYGQWSLA
;
A
#
# COMPACT_ATOMS: atom_id res chain seq x y z
N MET A 1 -21.31 -43.02 -39.97
CA MET A 1 -21.16 -41.75 -39.23
C MET A 1 -20.11 -41.99 -38.15
N ALA A 2 -18.89 -41.56 -38.42
CA ALA A 2 -17.73 -41.75 -37.57
C ALA A 2 -16.94 -40.44 -37.55
N VAL A 3 -16.53 -40.03 -36.36
CA VAL A 3 -15.84 -38.78 -36.03
C VAL A 3 -14.41 -38.82 -36.57
N PRO A 4 -13.90 -37.75 -37.22
CA PRO A 4 -12.46 -37.48 -37.29
C PRO A 4 -12.04 -36.45 -36.24
N GLY A 5 -10.91 -36.73 -35.61
CA GLY A 5 -10.43 -36.10 -34.39
C GLY A 5 -9.85 -34.70 -34.55
N ILE A 6 -9.83 -34.01 -33.42
CA ILE A 6 -9.12 -32.74 -33.20
C ILE A 6 -7.63 -33.04 -33.25
N ALA A 7 -6.92 -32.44 -34.19
CA ALA A 7 -5.47 -32.51 -34.26
C ALA A 7 -4.85 -31.63 -33.15
N ASP A 8 -3.94 -32.24 -32.39
CA ASP A 8 -3.09 -31.60 -31.38
C ASP A 8 -2.26 -30.46 -31.99
N VAL A 9 -2.40 -29.26 -31.43
CA VAL A 9 -1.52 -28.14 -31.73
C VAL A 9 -0.22 -28.33 -30.96
N SER A 10 0.84 -28.72 -31.67
CA SER A 10 2.18 -28.92 -31.11
C SER A 10 2.88 -27.59 -30.84
N ARG A 11 3.69 -27.55 -29.78
CA ARG A 11 4.51 -26.40 -29.29
C ARG A 11 5.55 -25.85 -30.29
N ARG A 12 5.51 -26.24 -31.57
CA ARG A 12 6.43 -25.82 -32.63
C ARG A 12 5.82 -24.86 -33.67
N ASP A 13 4.54 -24.51 -33.56
CA ASP A 13 3.86 -23.61 -34.51
C ASP A 13 3.77 -22.14 -34.06
N LEU A 14 4.38 -21.77 -32.92
CA LEU A 14 4.31 -20.40 -32.37
C LEU A 14 5.48 -19.47 -32.76
N PHE A 15 6.41 -19.88 -33.63
CA PHE A 15 7.54 -19.00 -34.01
C PHE A 15 7.95 -19.13 -35.48
N ARG A 16 7.11 -18.64 -36.40
CA ARG A 16 7.51 -18.37 -37.81
C ARG A 16 6.76 -17.19 -38.43
N ILE A 17 7.10 -15.97 -38.01
CA ILE A 17 6.90 -14.69 -38.73
C ILE A 17 8.03 -13.78 -38.21
N ALA A 18 8.90 -13.09 -38.94
CA ALA A 18 9.17 -12.94 -40.37
C ALA A 18 10.66 -12.55 -40.51
N ALA A 19 11.30 -12.97 -41.60
CA ALA A 19 12.62 -12.48 -42.01
C ALA A 19 12.59 -12.19 -43.51
N THR A 20 12.66 -10.92 -43.90
CA THR A 20 13.19 -10.45 -45.19
C THR A 20 13.29 -8.92 -45.18
N GLY A 21 14.48 -8.37 -45.42
CA GLY A 21 14.68 -6.95 -45.74
C GLY A 21 15.96 -6.34 -45.17
N SER A 22 17.06 -6.40 -45.92
CA SER A 22 18.32 -5.72 -45.61
C SER A 22 18.35 -4.27 -46.11
N ALA A 23 18.95 -3.41 -45.30
CA ALA A 23 19.70 -2.18 -45.59
C ALA A 23 18.97 -0.86 -45.94
N VAL A 24 18.80 0.01 -44.93
CA VAL A 24 19.33 1.39 -44.93
C VAL A 24 19.80 1.73 -43.51
N VAL A 25 21.08 2.09 -43.37
CA VAL A 25 21.68 2.64 -42.15
C VAL A 25 21.18 4.06 -41.96
N GLY A 26 20.34 4.27 -40.94
CA GLY A 26 19.94 5.58 -40.45
C GLY A 26 19.94 5.53 -38.93
N LEU A 27 21.07 5.87 -38.32
CA LEU A 27 21.22 5.94 -36.87
C LEU A 27 20.52 7.21 -36.36
N ALA A 28 19.18 7.20 -36.36
CA ALA A 28 18.40 8.17 -35.61
C ALA A 28 18.55 7.82 -34.14
N ALA A 29 19.38 8.58 -33.43
CA ALA A 29 19.42 8.56 -31.98
C ALA A 29 18.03 8.94 -31.46
N LEU A 30 17.19 7.94 -31.19
CA LEU A 30 16.07 8.06 -30.28
C LEU A 30 16.68 8.28 -28.90
N GLY A 31 17.06 9.53 -28.64
CA GLY A 31 17.30 9.98 -27.29
C GLY A 31 16.03 9.70 -26.51
N SER A 32 16.08 8.66 -25.68
CA SER A 32 15.20 8.53 -24.53
C SER A 32 15.38 9.83 -23.75
N ARG A 33 14.51 10.81 -24.01
CA ARG A 33 14.28 11.90 -23.08
C ARG A 33 13.79 11.20 -21.82
N ALA A 34 14.71 10.91 -20.90
CA ALA A 34 14.36 10.67 -19.53
C ALA A 34 13.44 11.84 -19.18
N ARG A 35 12.15 11.57 -19.06
CA ARG A 35 11.25 12.56 -18.47
C ARG A 35 11.86 12.76 -17.10
N ALA A 36 12.42 13.95 -16.87
CA ALA A 36 12.73 14.38 -15.53
C ALA A 36 11.38 14.35 -14.81
N HIS A 37 11.10 13.27 -14.09
CA HIS A 37 10.03 13.26 -13.11
C HIS A 37 10.50 14.25 -12.05
N ALA A 38 9.91 15.44 -12.07
CA ALA A 38 10.06 16.36 -10.96
C ALA A 38 9.61 15.63 -9.70
N ASP A 39 10.38 15.78 -8.62
CA ASP A 39 9.98 15.23 -7.33
C ASP A 39 8.56 15.69 -7.01
N PRO A 40 7.64 14.79 -6.63
CA PRO A 40 6.28 15.17 -6.32
C PRO A 40 6.29 16.19 -5.19
N ALA A 41 5.48 17.25 -5.36
CA ALA A 41 5.32 18.26 -4.32
C ALA A 41 4.75 17.60 -3.06
N VAL A 42 5.44 17.76 -1.93
CA VAL A 42 4.98 17.28 -0.63
C VAL A 42 3.92 18.24 -0.11
N LEU A 43 2.69 17.74 0.08
CA LEU A 43 1.53 18.54 0.48
C LEU A 43 1.42 18.72 2.01
N GLY A 44 2.22 17.98 2.76
CA GLY A 44 2.20 17.91 4.22
C GLY A 44 2.76 16.57 4.68
N THR A 45 2.71 16.34 5.99
CA THR A 45 3.15 15.07 6.57
C THR A 45 2.12 14.49 7.52
N VAL A 46 2.01 13.17 7.54
CA VAL A 46 1.26 12.40 8.54
C VAL A 46 2.20 11.43 9.23
N VAL A 47 1.92 11.13 10.50
CA VAL A 47 2.70 10.17 11.28
C VAL A 47 2.01 8.82 11.38
N ASP A 48 2.78 7.76 11.52
CA ASP A 48 2.27 6.46 11.95
C ASP A 48 3.06 5.95 13.16
N PHE A 49 2.37 5.24 14.06
CA PHE A 49 2.93 4.82 15.34
C PHE A 49 2.18 3.62 15.93
N ALA A 50 2.91 2.78 16.66
CA ALA A 50 2.36 1.58 17.29
C ALA A 50 2.64 1.49 18.80
N GLY A 51 3.77 2.04 19.29
CA GLY A 51 4.22 1.85 20.67
C GLY A 51 3.51 2.71 21.73
N GLY A 52 2.60 3.59 21.31
CA GLY A 52 1.94 4.59 22.14
C GLY A 52 0.82 5.28 21.37
N VAL A 53 0.16 6.24 22.01
CA VAL A 53 -0.82 7.13 21.37
C VAL A 53 -0.47 8.57 21.76
N PRO A 54 0.31 9.29 20.93
CA PRO A 54 0.53 10.72 21.11
C PRO A 54 -0.79 11.49 21.10
N THR A 55 -0.83 12.61 21.80
CA THR A 55 -2.02 13.46 21.78
C THR A 55 -2.18 14.12 20.41
N ALA A 56 -3.43 14.33 19.99
CA ALA A 56 -3.73 14.99 18.72
C ALA A 56 -3.12 16.40 18.63
N LEU A 57 -3.12 17.14 19.75
CA LEU A 57 -2.49 18.46 19.82
C LEU A 57 -0.98 18.39 19.63
N SER A 58 -0.29 17.41 20.23
CA SER A 58 1.16 17.25 20.04
C SER A 58 1.51 16.88 18.60
N ILE A 59 0.69 16.05 17.93
CA ILE A 59 0.87 15.72 16.50
C ILE A 59 0.83 17.00 15.64
N ILE A 60 -0.18 17.86 15.85
CA ILE A 60 -0.30 19.13 15.12
C ILE A 60 0.82 20.11 15.50
N ALA A 61 1.18 20.18 16.79
CA ALA A 61 2.23 21.07 17.28
C ALA A 61 3.62 20.71 16.71
N ASP A 62 3.86 19.43 16.42
CA ASP A 62 5.08 18.95 15.76
C ASP A 62 5.06 19.18 14.23
N GLY A 63 3.97 19.77 13.70
CA GLY A 63 3.87 20.19 12.31
C GLY A 63 3.30 19.14 11.35
N HIS A 64 2.79 18.03 11.88
CA HIS A 64 2.07 17.02 11.09
C HIS A 64 0.60 17.40 10.94
N VAL A 65 -0.02 17.09 9.80
CA VAL A 65 -1.43 17.40 9.56
C VAL A 65 -2.38 16.32 10.08
N GLY A 66 -1.85 15.19 10.54
CA GLY A 66 -2.64 14.05 10.99
C GLY A 66 -1.83 12.77 11.13
N ALA A 67 -2.53 11.63 11.12
CA ALA A 67 -1.91 10.33 11.33
C ALA A 67 -2.52 9.21 10.46
N VAL A 68 -1.66 8.26 10.07
CA VAL A 68 -2.05 6.95 9.56
C VAL A 68 -2.10 5.98 10.74
N ARG A 69 -3.27 5.37 10.96
CA ARG A 69 -3.60 4.68 12.20
C ARG A 69 -4.02 3.24 11.96
N TYR A 70 -3.59 2.38 12.87
CA TYR A 70 -3.76 0.93 12.75
C TYR A 70 -5.17 0.49 13.14
N VAL A 71 -5.91 -0.03 12.17
CA VAL A 71 -7.18 -0.74 12.38
C VAL A 71 -6.93 -2.25 12.46
N SER A 72 -5.93 -2.64 13.26
CA SER A 72 -5.46 -4.03 13.39
C SER A 72 -5.15 -4.36 14.84
N ASP A 73 -5.37 -5.60 15.25
CA ASP A 73 -5.08 -6.06 16.61
C ASP A 73 -3.56 -6.16 16.89
N ARG A 74 -3.21 -6.27 18.18
CA ARG A 74 -1.86 -6.64 18.62
C ARG A 74 -1.63 -8.13 18.37
N ARG A 75 -0.55 -8.46 17.66
CA ARG A 75 -0.11 -9.86 17.51
C ARG A 75 0.53 -10.40 18.80
N PRO A 76 0.57 -11.73 19.00
CA PRO A 76 1.26 -12.34 20.13
C PRO A 76 2.72 -11.88 20.26
N GLY A 77 3.14 -11.54 21.48
CA GLY A 77 4.50 -11.06 21.77
C GLY A 77 4.76 -9.60 21.38
N ALA A 78 3.72 -8.87 20.97
CA ALA A 78 3.76 -7.44 20.67
C ALA A 78 2.73 -6.65 21.49
N GLU A 79 2.49 -7.06 22.74
CA GLU A 79 1.52 -6.44 23.65
C GLU A 79 1.83 -4.95 23.91
N TRP A 80 3.11 -4.58 23.76
CA TRP A 80 3.64 -3.22 23.84
C TRP A 80 3.13 -2.29 22.73
N MET A 81 2.54 -2.81 21.65
CA MET A 81 1.96 -2.00 20.57
C MET A 81 0.61 -1.40 21.01
N VAL A 82 0.60 -0.61 22.08
CA VAL A 82 -0.61 -0.05 22.70
C VAL A 82 -1.40 0.88 21.77
N GLY A 83 -0.76 1.42 20.71
CA GLY A 83 -1.42 2.15 19.64
C GLY A 83 -2.19 1.28 18.64
N LYS A 84 -2.41 -0.01 18.95
CA LYS A 84 -3.16 -0.96 18.13
C LYS A 84 -4.30 -1.65 18.93
N PRO A 85 -5.55 -1.62 18.44
CA PRO A 85 -6.05 -0.79 17.34
C PRO A 85 -6.28 0.67 17.77
N MET A 86 -6.43 1.57 16.78
CA MET A 86 -7.00 2.90 17.01
C MET A 86 -8.40 2.79 17.60
N THR A 87 -8.73 3.68 18.55
CA THR A 87 -10.05 3.71 19.19
C THR A 87 -10.93 4.85 18.64
N ALA A 88 -12.24 4.79 18.92
CA ALA A 88 -13.16 5.86 18.57
C ALA A 88 -12.81 7.18 19.26
N ASP A 89 -12.40 7.14 20.54
CA ASP A 89 -12.00 8.32 21.30
C ASP A 89 -10.73 8.96 20.73
N GLU A 90 -9.76 8.15 20.32
CA GLU A 90 -8.55 8.62 19.64
C GLU A 90 -8.88 9.31 18.32
N ALA A 91 -9.69 8.66 17.47
CA ALA A 91 -10.11 9.24 16.19
C ALA A 91 -10.94 10.51 16.37
N ALA A 92 -11.82 10.56 17.37
CA ALA A 92 -12.58 11.76 17.71
C ALA A 92 -11.67 12.89 18.19
N GLY A 93 -10.65 12.59 19.01
CA GLY A 93 -9.66 13.54 19.46
C GLY A 93 -8.83 14.15 18.32
N LEU A 94 -8.42 13.33 17.34
CA LEU A 94 -7.76 13.80 16.11
C LEU A 94 -8.68 14.75 15.33
N LYS A 95 -9.91 14.32 15.05
CA LYS A 95 -10.88 15.13 14.28
C LYS A 95 -11.24 16.44 15.00
N ALA A 96 -11.34 16.44 16.33
CA ALA A 96 -11.72 17.62 17.11
C ALA A 96 -10.71 18.78 16.99
N VAL A 97 -9.45 18.47 16.69
CA VAL A 97 -8.40 19.49 16.44
C VAL A 97 -8.13 19.71 14.94
N GLY A 98 -8.98 19.14 14.07
CA GLY A 98 -8.82 19.23 12.61
C GLY A 98 -7.69 18.36 12.04
N ALA A 99 -7.19 17.39 12.81
CA ALA A 99 -6.16 16.46 12.34
C ALA A 99 -6.76 15.39 11.42
N GLU A 100 -6.01 15.05 10.38
CA GLU A 100 -6.40 14.03 9.41
C GLU A 100 -6.21 12.61 9.95
N VAL A 101 -7.10 11.71 9.54
CA VAL A 101 -7.08 10.29 9.92
C VAL A 101 -7.07 9.43 8.67
N VAL A 102 -6.13 8.49 8.58
CA VAL A 102 -6.05 7.48 7.50
C VAL A 102 -5.95 6.11 8.14
N SER A 103 -6.59 5.08 7.58
CA SER A 103 -6.53 3.72 8.13
C SER A 103 -5.47 2.87 7.45
N CYS A 104 -4.69 2.12 8.24
CA CYS A 104 -3.83 1.05 7.75
C CYS A 104 -4.04 -0.24 8.56
N TYR A 105 -3.65 -1.37 7.97
CA TYR A 105 -3.76 -2.68 8.61
C TYR A 105 -2.46 -3.45 8.52
N GLN A 106 -1.94 -3.81 9.68
CA GLN A 106 -0.85 -4.79 9.81
C GLN A 106 -0.97 -5.53 11.14
N PHE A 107 -1.23 -6.83 11.07
CA PHE A 107 -1.25 -7.70 12.24
C PHE A 107 0.13 -8.36 12.42
N GLY A 108 0.52 -9.20 11.47
CA GLY A 108 1.74 -10.00 11.47
C GLY A 108 3.00 -9.25 11.00
N LYS A 109 4.15 -9.94 11.04
CA LYS A 109 5.43 -9.42 10.52
C LYS A 109 6.39 -10.55 10.14
N GLY A 110 7.14 -10.38 9.06
CA GLY A 110 8.16 -11.33 8.60
C GLY A 110 7.60 -12.73 8.34
N LYS A 111 7.97 -13.72 9.17
CA LYS A 111 7.48 -15.11 9.01
C LYS A 111 5.96 -15.24 9.19
N THR A 112 5.35 -14.32 9.93
CA THR A 112 3.89 -14.28 10.14
C THR A 112 3.22 -13.17 9.35
N ALA A 113 3.88 -12.60 8.32
CA ALA A 113 3.30 -11.54 7.53
C ALA A 113 1.94 -11.94 6.93
N ASP A 114 0.98 -11.01 7.00
CA ASP A 114 -0.44 -11.25 6.73
C ASP A 114 -0.68 -11.82 5.32
N TRP A 115 0.09 -11.33 4.34
CA TRP A 115 0.00 -11.71 2.94
C TRP A 115 0.40 -13.16 2.64
N ARG A 116 1.12 -13.83 3.54
CA ARG A 116 1.56 -15.23 3.35
C ARG A 116 0.40 -16.23 3.33
N ALA A 117 -0.75 -15.85 3.88
CA ALA A 117 -1.97 -16.67 3.88
C ALA A 117 -2.81 -16.53 2.59
N GLY A 118 -2.36 -15.74 1.61
CA GLY A 118 -3.02 -15.60 0.31
C GLY A 118 -4.47 -15.11 0.42
N LEU A 119 -5.33 -15.61 -0.47
CA LEU A 119 -6.72 -15.15 -0.62
C LEU A 119 -7.54 -15.18 0.68
N GLU A 120 -7.57 -16.32 1.37
CA GLU A 120 -8.38 -16.46 2.59
C GLU A 120 -7.78 -15.67 3.76
N GLY A 121 -6.45 -15.53 3.79
CA GLY A 121 -5.78 -14.56 4.66
C GLY A 121 -6.25 -13.14 4.41
N GLY A 122 -6.30 -12.74 3.14
CA GLY A 122 -6.77 -11.42 2.69
C GLY A 122 -8.18 -11.13 3.18
N LYS A 123 -9.12 -12.05 2.94
CA LYS A 123 -10.51 -11.92 3.41
C LYS A 123 -10.59 -11.79 4.93
N LYS A 124 -9.86 -12.63 5.66
CA LYS A 124 -9.83 -12.62 7.13
C LYS A 124 -9.33 -11.27 7.66
N HIS A 125 -8.18 -10.81 7.15
CA HIS A 125 -7.56 -9.58 7.60
C HIS A 125 -8.37 -8.34 7.20
N ALA A 126 -8.92 -8.32 5.99
CA ALA A 126 -9.81 -7.25 5.52
C ALA A 126 -11.08 -7.16 6.35
N THR A 127 -11.71 -8.30 6.66
CA THR A 127 -12.93 -8.34 7.50
C THR A 127 -12.64 -7.76 8.87
N ARG A 128 -11.54 -8.18 9.51
CA ARG A 128 -11.15 -7.65 10.81
C ARG A 128 -10.76 -6.18 10.76
N GLY A 129 -10.06 -5.76 9.70
CA GLY A 129 -9.69 -4.37 9.48
C GLY A 129 -10.89 -3.47 9.32
N LEU A 130 -11.89 -3.88 8.54
CA LEU A 130 -13.13 -3.15 8.34
C LEU A 130 -13.96 -3.05 9.63
N GLU A 131 -14.01 -4.12 10.43
CA GLU A 131 -14.65 -4.10 11.75
C GLU A 131 -14.01 -3.04 12.65
N LEU A 132 -12.68 -3.06 12.77
CA LEU A 132 -11.93 -2.13 13.63
C LEU A 132 -11.99 -0.69 13.11
N HIS A 133 -11.95 -0.50 11.79
CA HIS A 133 -12.14 0.79 11.14
C HIS A 133 -13.50 1.41 11.51
N ARG A 134 -14.58 0.64 11.35
CA ARG A 134 -15.94 1.09 11.73
C ARG A 134 -16.07 1.31 13.23
N ALA A 135 -15.48 0.45 14.05
CA ALA A 135 -15.48 0.60 15.51
C ALA A 135 -14.79 1.89 15.97
N ALA A 136 -13.77 2.37 15.23
CA ALA A 136 -13.13 3.66 15.46
C ALA A 136 -13.90 4.86 14.86
N GLY A 137 -15.06 4.63 14.24
CA GLY A 137 -15.87 5.67 13.60
C GLY A 137 -15.41 6.04 12.20
N GLY A 138 -14.75 5.10 11.51
CA GLY A 138 -14.29 5.26 10.13
C GLY A 138 -15.43 5.19 9.11
N PRO A 139 -15.43 6.05 8.07
CA PRO A 139 -16.43 6.07 7.01
C PRO A 139 -16.25 4.94 5.99
N ASP A 140 -17.37 4.39 5.50
CA ASP A 140 -17.39 3.19 4.64
C ASP A 140 -16.76 3.38 3.24
N ASP A 141 -16.60 4.60 2.78
CA ASP A 141 -16.12 4.97 1.44
C ASP A 141 -14.68 5.47 1.43
N ARG A 142 -13.90 5.18 2.49
CA ARG A 142 -12.49 5.54 2.61
C ARG A 142 -11.60 4.31 2.77
N PRO A 143 -10.36 4.36 2.23
CA PRO A 143 -9.55 3.16 2.10
C PRO A 143 -8.92 2.70 3.41
N ILE A 144 -8.62 1.40 3.45
CA ILE A 144 -7.71 0.81 4.43
C ILE A 144 -6.45 0.35 3.69
N TYR A 145 -5.29 0.88 4.08
CA TYR A 145 -4.00 0.47 3.54
C TYR A 145 -3.56 -0.88 4.12
N ALA A 146 -3.73 -1.95 3.35
CA ALA A 146 -3.23 -3.28 3.69
C ALA A 146 -1.70 -3.33 3.55
N SER A 147 -1.00 -3.73 4.61
CA SER A 147 0.46 -3.69 4.63
C SER A 147 1.11 -4.93 4.03
N ILE A 148 2.02 -4.69 3.09
CA ILE A 148 3.06 -5.61 2.64
C ILE A 148 4.39 -5.08 3.22
N ASP A 149 4.59 -5.27 4.53
CA ASP A 149 5.80 -4.84 5.28
C ASP A 149 7.01 -5.75 5.00
N ASP A 150 7.32 -5.94 3.72
CA ASP A 150 8.36 -6.84 3.22
C ASP A 150 8.99 -6.29 1.93
N ASN A 151 10.11 -6.90 1.50
CA ASN A 151 10.67 -6.71 0.16
C ASN A 151 10.49 -7.98 -0.68
N PRO A 152 9.27 -8.23 -1.21
CA PRO A 152 8.94 -9.48 -1.87
C PRO A 152 9.56 -9.57 -3.27
N THR A 153 9.76 -10.81 -3.71
CA THR A 153 10.06 -11.11 -5.13
C THR A 153 8.80 -11.01 -6.00
N PRO A 154 8.91 -10.84 -7.33
CA PRO A 154 7.77 -10.94 -8.23
C PRO A 154 7.01 -12.27 -8.14
N VAL A 155 7.70 -13.36 -7.77
CA VAL A 155 7.07 -14.68 -7.57
C VAL A 155 6.20 -14.67 -6.31
N GLU A 156 6.71 -14.16 -5.18
CA GLU A 156 5.90 -13.99 -3.96
C GLU A 156 4.73 -13.05 -4.21
N PHE A 157 4.93 -12.01 -5.03
CA PHE A 157 3.83 -11.16 -5.46
C PHE A 157 2.75 -11.97 -6.17
N ALA A 158 3.09 -12.66 -7.25
CA ALA A 158 2.11 -13.38 -8.08
C ALA A 158 1.43 -14.52 -7.33
N THR A 159 2.14 -15.22 -6.44
CA THR A 159 1.66 -16.45 -5.79
C THR A 159 1.03 -16.23 -4.43
N MET A 160 1.32 -15.13 -3.74
CA MET A 160 0.83 -14.88 -2.38
C MET A 160 0.18 -13.50 -2.22
N ILE A 161 0.88 -12.42 -2.60
CA ILE A 161 0.39 -11.05 -2.36
C ILE A 161 -0.79 -10.71 -3.25
N ALA A 162 -0.74 -11.02 -4.55
CA ALA A 162 -1.86 -10.75 -5.45
C ALA A 162 -3.16 -11.47 -5.00
N PRO A 163 -3.14 -12.79 -4.69
CA PRO A 163 -4.28 -13.44 -4.05
C PRO A 163 -4.74 -12.78 -2.74
N TYR A 164 -3.80 -12.37 -1.87
CA TYR A 164 -4.12 -11.66 -0.63
C TYR A 164 -4.85 -10.33 -0.89
N LEU A 165 -4.37 -9.51 -1.82
CA LEU A 165 -5.00 -8.24 -2.19
C LEU A 165 -6.36 -8.45 -2.87
N ILE A 166 -6.54 -9.51 -3.67
CA ILE A 166 -7.86 -9.91 -4.18
C ILE A 166 -8.81 -10.23 -3.02
N GLY A 167 -8.32 -10.92 -1.99
CA GLY A 167 -9.08 -11.20 -0.78
C GLY A 167 -9.54 -9.92 -0.08
N TRP A 168 -8.66 -8.93 0.01
CA TRP A 168 -8.99 -7.61 0.51
C TRP A 168 -10.07 -6.91 -0.32
N GLN A 169 -9.88 -6.79 -1.64
CA GLN A 169 -10.87 -6.13 -2.53
C GLN A 169 -12.25 -6.78 -2.45
N SER A 170 -12.31 -8.10 -2.27
CA SER A 170 -13.59 -8.81 -2.13
C SER A 170 -14.39 -8.44 -0.88
N VAL A 171 -13.75 -7.79 0.12
CA VAL A 171 -14.37 -7.37 1.37
C VAL A 171 -14.59 -5.86 1.41
N VAL A 172 -13.56 -5.07 1.10
CA VAL A 172 -13.63 -3.60 1.24
C VAL A 172 -14.08 -2.89 -0.05
N GLY A 173 -14.11 -3.58 -1.19
CA GLY A 173 -14.28 -2.96 -2.50
C GLY A 173 -12.94 -2.64 -3.17
N ALA A 174 -12.95 -2.48 -4.49
CA ALA A 174 -11.72 -2.19 -5.24
C ALA A 174 -11.23 -0.76 -4.99
N GLU A 175 -12.17 0.16 -4.83
CA GLU A 175 -12.02 1.59 -4.56
C GLU A 175 -11.46 1.89 -3.17
N ASN A 176 -11.72 1.04 -2.18
CA ASN A 176 -11.29 1.24 -0.79
C ASN A 176 -10.06 0.40 -0.41
N LEU A 177 -9.45 -0.30 -1.36
CA LEU A 177 -8.19 -0.98 -1.08
C LEU A 177 -7.02 0.00 -1.22
N GLY A 178 -6.37 0.29 -0.10
CA GLY A 178 -5.02 0.86 -0.08
C GLY A 178 -3.96 -0.22 0.04
N VAL A 179 -2.76 0.02 -0.48
CA VAL A 179 -1.61 -0.90 -0.37
C VAL A 179 -0.40 -0.16 0.17
N TYR A 180 0.10 -0.58 1.33
CA TYR A 180 1.41 -0.16 1.82
C TYR A 180 2.47 -1.14 1.34
N ALA A 181 3.41 -0.69 0.50
CA ALA A 181 4.45 -1.54 -0.07
C ALA A 181 5.63 -0.73 -0.64
N ASN A 182 6.70 -1.41 -1.07
CA ASN A 182 7.76 -0.78 -1.83
C ASN A 182 7.34 -0.46 -3.28
N SER A 183 8.12 0.38 -3.96
CA SER A 183 7.77 0.84 -5.31
C SER A 183 7.62 -0.29 -6.35
N PRO A 184 8.46 -1.35 -6.42
CA PRO A 184 8.22 -2.45 -7.35
C PRO A 184 6.92 -3.21 -7.08
N THR A 185 6.54 -3.38 -5.80
CA THR A 185 5.28 -4.04 -5.44
C THR A 185 4.08 -3.15 -5.80
N ILE A 186 4.19 -1.83 -5.61
CA ILE A 186 3.18 -0.87 -6.06
C ILE A 186 3.01 -0.93 -7.59
N ASP A 187 4.09 -1.00 -8.36
CA ASP A 187 4.01 -1.11 -9.82
C ASP A 187 3.25 -2.37 -10.26
N LEU A 188 3.55 -3.52 -9.62
CA LEU A 188 2.85 -4.78 -9.90
C LEU A 188 1.38 -4.73 -9.50
N ALA A 189 1.07 -4.18 -8.32
CA ALA A 189 -0.28 -4.04 -7.81
C ALA A 189 -1.13 -3.11 -8.71
N ASN A 190 -0.59 -1.94 -9.06
CA ASN A 190 -1.23 -0.98 -9.95
C ASN A 190 -1.46 -1.58 -11.35
N ALA A 191 -0.46 -2.26 -11.93
CA ALA A 191 -0.61 -2.92 -13.23
C ALA A 191 -1.66 -4.04 -13.22
N ALA A 192 -1.89 -4.69 -12.08
CA ALA A 192 -2.89 -5.73 -11.90
C ALA A 192 -4.27 -5.20 -11.48
N GLY A 193 -4.44 -3.88 -11.26
CA GLY A 193 -5.68 -3.30 -10.73
C GLY A 193 -5.97 -3.68 -9.27
N LEU A 194 -4.94 -4.01 -8.50
CA LEU A 194 -5.02 -4.42 -7.10
C LEU A 194 -4.67 -3.24 -6.19
N GLY A 195 -5.69 -2.46 -5.84
CA GLY A 195 -5.57 -1.26 -5.01
C GLY A 195 -5.86 0.03 -5.78
N ALA A 196 -6.52 0.96 -5.10
CA ALA A 196 -6.79 2.31 -5.60
C ALA A 196 -5.87 3.35 -4.93
N PHE A 197 -5.37 3.05 -3.72
CA PHE A 197 -4.50 3.91 -2.94
C PHE A 197 -3.16 3.24 -2.66
N PHE A 198 -2.06 4.00 -2.66
CA PHE A 198 -0.71 3.44 -2.52
C PHE A 198 0.15 4.24 -1.54
N TRP A 199 0.70 3.55 -0.54
CA TRP A 199 1.60 4.11 0.46
C TRP A 199 2.97 3.46 0.33
N GLN A 200 3.94 4.23 -0.17
CA GLN A 200 5.27 3.71 -0.45
C GLN A 200 6.13 3.60 0.81
N HIS A 201 6.85 2.48 0.97
CA HIS A 201 8.03 2.39 1.85
C HIS A 201 9.34 2.20 1.08
N ASN A 202 10.47 2.37 1.78
CA ASN A 202 11.79 2.40 1.15
C ASN A 202 12.52 1.05 1.07
N TRP A 203 12.08 0.02 1.81
CA TRP A 203 12.72 -1.31 1.71
C TRP A 203 12.49 -1.97 0.34
N GLY A 204 13.51 -1.94 -0.52
CA GLY A 204 13.44 -2.45 -1.91
C GLY A 204 13.10 -1.39 -2.96
N THR A 205 12.80 -0.16 -2.54
CA THR A 205 12.63 0.99 -3.44
C THR A 205 14.02 1.53 -3.84
N PRO A 206 14.27 1.83 -5.13
CA PRO A 206 15.50 2.51 -5.53
C PRO A 206 15.71 3.82 -4.75
N LYS A 207 16.95 4.10 -4.37
CA LYS A 207 17.27 5.28 -3.55
C LYS A 207 16.78 6.57 -4.22
N GLY A 208 15.97 7.34 -3.51
CA GLY A 208 15.42 8.61 -3.98
C GLY A 208 14.24 8.48 -4.95
N TYR A 209 13.80 7.27 -5.28
CA TYR A 209 12.66 7.07 -6.17
C TYR A 209 11.34 7.19 -5.42
N VAL A 210 10.40 7.94 -6.01
CA VAL A 210 9.01 8.03 -5.55
C VAL A 210 8.11 7.52 -6.67
N ASN A 211 7.33 6.48 -6.38
CA ASN A 211 6.42 5.90 -7.35
C ASN A 211 5.31 6.92 -7.70
N PRO A 212 5.06 7.22 -8.98
CA PRO A 212 4.06 8.22 -9.39
C PRO A 212 2.61 7.84 -9.00
N ALA A 213 2.33 6.57 -8.73
CA ALA A 213 1.05 6.10 -8.22
C ALA A 213 0.91 6.30 -6.70
N ALA A 214 2.00 6.54 -5.97
CA ALA A 214 1.97 6.71 -4.52
C ALA A 214 1.19 7.97 -4.10
N HIS A 215 0.33 7.78 -3.11
CA HIS A 215 -0.47 8.80 -2.43
C HIS A 215 0.26 9.27 -1.16
N LEU A 216 0.92 8.34 -0.49
CA LEU A 216 1.76 8.57 0.68
C LEU A 216 3.15 7.95 0.47
N HIS A 217 4.17 8.46 1.17
CA HIS A 217 5.52 7.88 1.17
C HIS A 217 6.15 7.97 2.56
N GLN A 218 6.43 6.83 3.17
CA GLN A 218 7.18 6.74 4.42
C GLN A 218 8.66 7.06 4.18
N VAL A 219 9.09 8.20 4.72
CA VAL A 219 10.42 8.78 4.44
C VAL A 219 11.38 8.64 5.62
N ARG A 220 10.87 8.40 6.82
CA ARG A 220 11.65 8.39 8.04
C ARG A 220 11.03 7.44 9.05
N ILE A 221 11.83 6.53 9.59
CA ILE A 221 11.36 5.42 10.43
C ILE A 221 12.14 5.45 11.75
N ASP A 222 11.42 5.48 12.87
CA ASP A 222 11.95 5.39 14.24
C ASP A 222 13.13 6.36 14.50
N LYS A 223 12.97 7.62 14.05
CA LYS A 223 13.94 8.71 14.29
C LYS A 223 13.39 9.87 15.09
N ASP A 224 12.08 9.93 15.26
CA ASP A 224 11.38 11.05 15.89
C ASP A 224 10.48 10.51 16.99
N THR A 225 10.18 11.38 17.96
CA THR A 225 9.26 11.06 19.03
C THR A 225 8.29 12.20 19.27
N ILE A 226 7.03 11.86 19.51
CA ILE A 226 5.97 12.80 19.89
C ILE A 226 5.37 12.28 21.19
N ASP A 227 5.31 13.10 22.23
CA ASP A 227 4.92 12.69 23.60
C ASP A 227 5.70 11.45 24.11
N GLY A 228 6.97 11.31 23.69
CA GLY A 228 7.81 10.17 24.04
C GLY A 228 7.50 8.86 23.31
N VAL A 229 6.59 8.88 22.33
CA VAL A 229 6.26 7.73 21.47
C VAL A 229 7.07 7.82 20.18
N GLY A 230 7.75 6.74 19.80
CA GLY A 230 8.40 6.64 18.49
C GLY A 230 7.39 6.71 17.34
N VAL A 231 7.65 7.59 16.38
CA VAL A 231 6.80 7.79 15.20
C VAL A 231 7.60 7.64 13.91
N ASP A 232 6.91 7.19 12.87
CA ASP A 232 7.38 7.20 11.50
C ASP A 232 6.72 8.38 10.75
N VAL A 233 7.47 9.05 9.88
CA VAL A 233 7.01 10.24 9.14
C VAL A 233 6.75 9.89 7.68
N ASN A 234 5.58 10.31 7.21
CA ASN A 234 5.08 10.04 5.86
C ASN A 234 4.76 11.34 5.13
N ASN A 235 5.29 11.50 3.93
CA ASN A 235 4.94 12.60 3.03
C ASN A 235 3.59 12.33 2.35
N ILE A 236 2.76 13.36 2.24
CA ILE A 236 1.57 13.36 1.40
C ILE A 236 1.94 13.78 -0.02
N LEU A 237 1.59 12.96 -1.01
CA LEU A 237 1.95 13.14 -2.42
C LEU A 237 0.75 13.45 -3.33
N LYS A 238 -0.47 13.16 -2.89
CA LYS A 238 -1.72 13.44 -3.61
C LYS A 238 -2.73 14.07 -2.65
N ALA A 239 -3.60 14.94 -3.17
CA ALA A 239 -4.56 15.69 -2.34
C ALA A 239 -5.61 14.78 -1.70
N ASP A 240 -6.13 13.81 -2.46
CA ASP A 240 -6.81 12.66 -1.89
C ASP A 240 -5.79 11.56 -1.67
N TYR A 241 -5.56 11.20 -0.41
CA TYR A 241 -4.64 10.13 0.01
C TYR A 241 -5.33 9.12 0.91
N GLY A 242 -6.66 9.08 0.91
CA GLY A 242 -7.43 8.16 1.73
C GLY A 242 -7.80 8.72 3.11
N GLN A 243 -7.64 10.02 3.34
CA GLN A 243 -8.04 10.66 4.59
C GLN A 243 -9.55 10.63 4.81
N TRP A 244 -9.99 10.44 6.05
CA TRP A 244 -11.39 10.30 6.41
C TRP A 244 -12.22 11.57 6.18
N SER A 245 -11.60 12.75 6.13
CA SER A 245 -12.28 14.03 5.94
C SER A 245 -12.88 14.24 4.54
N LEU A 246 -12.52 13.39 3.57
CA LEU A 246 -13.05 13.40 2.20
C LEU A 246 -14.14 12.36 1.94
N ALA A 247 -14.70 11.76 2.99
CA ALA A 247 -15.96 11.00 2.91
C ALA A 247 -17.18 11.91 2.67
#